data_AF-A0A8D2ILJ5-F1
#
_entry.id   AF-A0A8D2ILJ5-F1
#
_cell.length_a   1.000
_cell.length_b   1.000
_cell.length_c   1.000
_cell.angle_alpha   90.00
_cell.angle_beta   90.00
_cell.angle_gamma   90.00
#
_symmetry.space_group_name_H-M   'P 1'
#
loop_
_entity.id
_entity.type
_entity.pdbx_description
1 polymer ?
#
loop_
_entity_poly.entity_id
_entity_poly.type
_entity_poly.pdbx_seq_one_letter_code
_entity_poly.pdbx_strand_id
1 'polypeptide(L)' 'MDSEQYFCALTKQARLLMVLTMVNIIQLVRDHWPMTLVPLGFVLGIYFDRVNDEKLALFKNKSKLYQRELKPGEEAWK' A
#
# COMPACT_ATOMS: atom_id res chain seq x y z
N MET A 1 -36.48 -5.65 -18.30
CA MET A 1 -36.51 -4.82 -17.08
C MET A 1 -35.54 -5.38 -16.03
N ASP A 2 -34.53 -6.14 -16.47
CA ASP A 2 -33.86 -7.11 -15.61
C ASP A 2 -32.39 -6.74 -15.34
N SER A 3 -31.75 -6.00 -16.26
CA SER A 3 -30.34 -5.57 -16.13
C SER A 3 -30.08 -4.64 -14.94
N GLU A 4 -31.00 -3.72 -14.64
CA GLU A 4 -30.94 -2.81 -13.49
C GLU A 4 -31.05 -3.57 -12.15
N GLN A 5 -31.82 -4.65 -12.14
CA GLN A 5 -32.07 -5.46 -10.95
C GLN A 5 -30.85 -6.32 -10.59
N TYR A 6 -30.14 -6.84 -11.60
CA TYR A 6 -28.85 -7.50 -11.40
C TYR A 6 -27.77 -6.54 -10.88
N PHE A 7 -27.72 -5.29 -11.38
CA PHE A 7 -26.76 -4.30 -10.89
C PHE A 7 -27.02 -3.91 -9.41
N CYS A 8 -28.29 -3.75 -9.03
CA CYS A 8 -28.70 -3.51 -7.64
C CYS A 8 -28.39 -4.71 -6.72
N ALA A 9 -28.62 -5.94 -7.19
CA ALA A 9 -28.27 -7.15 -6.45
C ALA A 9 -26.75 -7.30 -6.30
N LEU A 10 -25.99 -7.05 -7.36
CA LEU A 10 -24.53 -7.11 -7.36
C LEU A 10 -23.91 -6.07 -6.42
N THR A 11 -24.43 -4.85 -6.41
CA THR A 11 -23.97 -3.79 -5.50
C THR A 11 -24.31 -4.08 -4.04
N LYS A 12 -25.48 -4.68 -3.77
CA LYS A 12 -25.85 -5.16 -2.42
C LYS A 12 -24.99 -6.35 -1.99
N GLN A 13 -24.71 -7.28 -2.89
CA GLN A 13 -23.87 -8.45 -2.62
C GLN A 13 -22.41 -8.05 -2.40
N ALA A 14 -21.88 -7.12 -3.19
CA ALA A 14 -20.55 -6.54 -3.01
C ALA A 14 -20.44 -5.79 -1.68
N ARG A 15 -21.48 -5.01 -1.31
CA ARG A 15 -21.55 -4.32 0.00
C ARG A 15 -21.58 -5.33 1.15
N LEU A 16 -22.35 -6.40 1.02
CA LEU A 16 -22.47 -7.42 2.06
C LEU A 16 -21.16 -8.23 2.20
N LEU A 17 -20.51 -8.56 1.08
CA LEU A 17 -19.17 -9.16 1.06
C LEU A 17 -18.13 -8.23 1.70
N MET A 18 -18.17 -6.92 1.44
CA MET A 18 -17.29 -5.95 2.11
C MET A 18 -17.55 -5.85 3.62
N VAL A 19 -18.80 -5.91 4.07
CA VAL A 19 -19.12 -5.88 5.51
C VAL A 19 -18.65 -7.16 6.20
N LEU A 20 -18.85 -8.32 5.57
CA LEU A 20 -18.40 -9.61 6.12
C LEU A 20 -16.87 -9.69 6.23
N THR A 21 -16.13 -9.17 5.25
CA THR A 21 -14.66 -9.14 5.31
C THR A 21 -14.17 -8.20 6.41
N MET A 22 -14.78 -7.01 6.54
CA MET A 22 -14.45 -6.05 7.60
C MET A 22 -14.69 -6.64 9.00
N VAL A 23 -15.82 -7.31 9.21
CA VAL A 23 -16.13 -7.95 10.50
C VAL A 23 -15.10 -9.04 10.82
N ASN A 24 -14.70 -9.86 9.85
CA ASN A 24 -13.71 -10.92 10.07
C ASN A 24 -12.31 -10.36 10.41
N ILE A 25 -11.89 -9.28 9.74
CA ILE A 25 -10.62 -8.60 10.04
C ILE A 25 -10.63 -8.02 11.46
N ILE A 26 -11.76 -7.43 11.89
CA ILE A 26 -11.88 -6.87 13.24
C ILE A 26 -11.82 -7.97 14.31
N GLN A 27 -12.43 -9.14 14.06
CA GLN A 27 -12.31 -10.28 14.98
C GLN A 27 -10.88 -10.81 15.04
N LEU A 28 -10.19 -10.93 13.90
CA LEU A 28 -8.78 -11.36 13.83
C LEU A 28 -7.84 -10.41 14.60
N VAL A 29 -8.04 -9.09 14.43
CA VAL A 29 -7.29 -8.06 15.18
C VAL A 29 -7.57 -8.15 16.68
N ARG A 30 -8.80 -8.47 17.08
CA ARG A 30 -9.16 -8.59 18.51
C ARG A 30 -8.58 -9.85 19.15
N ASP A 31 -8.69 -10.98 18.48
CA ASP A 31 -8.35 -12.29 19.04
C ASP A 31 -6.85 -12.59 18.92
N HIS A 32 -6.16 -12.01 17.93
CA HIS A 32 -4.73 -12.21 17.70
C HIS A 32 -3.96 -10.90 17.42
N TRP A 33 -4.30 -9.88 18.22
CA TRP A 33 -3.73 -8.53 18.14
C TRP A 33 -2.20 -8.45 18.03
N PRO A 34 -1.38 -9.29 18.73
CA PRO A 34 0.07 -9.13 18.66
C PRO A 34 0.63 -9.53 17.30
N MET A 35 0.06 -10.57 16.67
CA MET A 35 0.53 -11.08 15.38
C MET A 35 0.07 -10.21 14.21
N THR A 36 -1.03 -9.47 14.34
CA THR A 36 -1.51 -8.55 13.30
C THR A 36 -0.79 -7.20 13.33
N LEU A 37 -0.40 -6.71 14.51
CA LEU A 37 0.26 -5.41 14.63
C LEU A 37 1.70 -5.40 14.09
N VAL A 38 2.44 -6.50 14.24
CA VAL A 38 3.82 -6.61 13.74
C VAL A 38 3.92 -6.44 12.22
N PRO A 39 3.18 -7.19 11.37
CA PRO A 39 3.23 -7.01 9.92
C PRO A 39 2.67 -5.65 9.50
N LEU A 40 1.63 -5.13 10.18
CA LEU A 40 1.10 -3.81 9.88
C LEU A 40 2.13 -2.70 10.17
N GLY A 41 2.81 -2.79 11.32
CA GLY A 41 3.88 -1.89 11.70
C GLY A 41 5.07 -1.97 10.74
N PHE A 42 5.39 -3.15 10.22
CA PHE A 42 6.43 -3.32 9.21
C PHE A 42 6.09 -2.63 7.89
N VAL A 43 4.85 -2.78 7.41
CA VAL A 43 4.37 -2.10 6.19
C VAL A 43 4.39 -0.58 6.38
N LEU A 44 3.94 -0.08 7.53
CA LEU A 44 4.00 1.34 7.86
C LEU A 44 5.46 1.83 7.96
N GLY A 45 6.35 1.03 8.52
CA GLY A 45 7.79 1.31 8.59
C GLY A 45 8.40 1.50 7.20
N ILE A 46 8.18 0.55 6.29
CA ILE A 46 8.65 0.65 4.89
C ILE A 46 8.08 1.90 4.21
N TYR A 47 6.82 2.24 4.46
CA TYR A 47 6.21 3.42 3.88
C TYR A 47 6.90 4.70 4.35
N PHE A 48 7.12 4.85 5.66
CA PHE A 48 7.80 6.02 6.20
C PHE A 48 9.27 6.11 5.76
N ASP A 49 9.94 4.97 5.65
CA ASP A 49 11.31 4.89 5.14
C ASP A 49 11.40 5.42 3.70
N ARG A 50 10.48 4.99 2.82
CA ARG A 50 10.40 5.50 1.43
C ARG A 50 10.14 6.99 1.36
N VAL A 51 9.24 7.51 2.18
CA VAL A 51 8.94 8.96 2.23
C VAL A 51 10.17 9.74 2.71
N ASN A 52 10.97 9.16 3.59
CA ASN A 52 12.19 9.79 4.06
C ASN A 52 13.31 9.75 3.01
N ASP A 53 13.47 8.63 2.31
CA ASP A 53 14.44 8.48 1.22
C ASP A 53 14.16 9.46 0.06
N GLU A 54 12.89 9.72 -0.25
CA GLU A 54 12.50 10.74 -1.22
C GLU A 54 12.94 12.15 -0.81
N LYS A 55 12.98 12.47 0.49
CA LYS A 55 13.48 13.76 1.00
C LYS A 55 15.01 13.83 0.99
N LEU A 56 15.68 12.71 1.24
CA LEU A 56 17.14 12.60 1.23
C LEU A 56 17.72 12.41 -0.20
N ALA A 57 16.85 12.23 -1.19
CA ALA A 57 17.18 12.07 -2.60
C ALA A 57 17.82 13.31 -3.27
N LEU A 58 17.91 14.46 -2.58
CA LEU A 58 18.40 15.71 -3.16
C LEU A 58 19.84 15.62 -3.71
N PHE A 59 20.66 14.73 -3.15
CA PHE A 59 22.04 14.52 -3.60
C PHE A 59 22.21 13.29 -4.51
N LYS A 60 21.11 12.74 -5.05
CA LYS A 60 21.14 11.64 -6.02
C LYS A 60 22.02 12.02 -7.21
N ASN A 61 23.02 11.18 -7.49
CA ASN A 61 23.91 11.35 -8.64
C ASN A 61 24.70 12.68 -8.67
N LYS A 62 24.85 13.35 -7.52
CA LYS A 62 25.66 14.58 -7.36
C LYS A 62 26.95 14.35 -6.58
N SER A 63 27.11 13.19 -5.94
CA SER A 63 28.33 12.85 -5.22
C SER A 63 29.50 12.59 -6.17
N LYS A 64 30.69 13.14 -5.87
CA LYS A 64 31.91 13.00 -6.67
C LYS A 64 32.32 11.55 -6.98
N LEU A 65 31.93 10.59 -6.14
CA LEU A 65 32.24 9.17 -6.31
C LEU A 65 31.28 8.43 -7.25
N TYR A 66 30.00 8.81 -7.27
CA TYR A 66 28.94 8.11 -8.02
C TYR A 66 28.29 8.95 -9.13
N GLN A 67 28.84 10.11 -9.43
CA GLN A 67 28.35 10.97 -10.50
C GLN A 67 28.59 10.28 -11.84
N ARG A 68 27.49 9.99 -12.54
CA ARG A 68 27.49 9.39 -13.89
C ARG A 68 26.42 10.04 -14.76
N GLU A 69 26.62 10.07 -16.06
CA GLU A 69 25.56 10.42 -17.00
C GLU A 69 24.46 9.34 -16.96
N LEU A 70 23.21 9.74 -16.76
CA LEU A 70 22.06 8.82 -16.80
C LEU A 70 21.71 8.55 -18.26
N LYS A 71 21.42 7.28 -18.59
CA LYS A 71 20.80 6.97 -19.87
C LYS A 71 19.41 7.59 -19.95
N PRO A 72 18.94 8.00 -21.13
CA PRO A 72 17.60 8.56 -21.28
C PRO A 72 16.56 7.52 -20.80
N GLY A 73 15.77 7.89 -19.79
CA GLY A 73 14.77 7.03 -19.16
C GLY A 73 15.24 6.22 -17.95
N GLU A 74 16.50 6.33 -17.53
CA GLU A 74 17.02 5.66 -16.32
C GLU A 74 16.90 6.56 -15.08
N GLU A 75 16.35 6.03 -13.99
CA GLU A 75 16.38 6.69 -12.68
C GLU A 75 17.65 6.32 -11.91
N ALA A 76 18.26 7.26 -11.19
CA ALA A 76 19.56 7.04 -10.52
C ALA A 76 19.50 5.89 -9.50
N TRP A 77 18.42 5.87 -8.71
CA TRP A 77 17.97 4.80 -7.82
C TRP A 77 16.65 5.26 -7.17
N LYS A 78 15.80 4.32 -6.74
CA LYS A 78 14.49 4.60 -6.15
C LYS A 78 14.60 4.78 -4.65
#